data_AF-A0A7K3S0C1-F1
#
_entry.id   AF-A0A7K3S0C1-F1
#
_cell.length_a   1.000
_cell.length_b   1.000
_cell.length_c   1.000
_cell.angle_alpha   90.00
_cell.angle_beta   90.00
_cell.angle_gamma   90.00
#
_symmetry.space_group_name_H-M   'P 1'
#
loop_
_entity.id
_entity.type
_entity.pdbx_description
1 polymer ?
#
loop_
_entity_poly.entity_id
_entity_poly.type
_entity_poly.pdbx_seq_one_letter_code
_entity_poly.pdbx_strand_id
1 'polypeptide(L)'
;EVRYRGSARARTGELRPVPAFFHASDALPDVRPLYGRGGLVRYRFTVGYGQEETLHRVVRRIAAHRSPAVRAALQRFGAADPGLMSFAAPGWSLELDLPAALPGLARLLDGVDEEVAAAGGRVCLAKDSRMRPETVAAMYPRLAEFRELRARLDPAGAFRSDLSRRLGL
;
A
#
# COMPACT_ATOMS: atom_id res chain seq x y z
N GLU A 1 9.90 -9.75 16.40
CA GLU A 1 8.98 -10.79 16.93
C GLU A 1 8.36 -10.50 18.31
N VAL A 2 8.85 -9.54 19.11
CA VAL A 2 8.57 -9.48 20.56
C VAL A 2 7.13 -9.06 20.96
N ARG A 3 6.38 -8.28 20.17
CA ARG A 3 5.08 -7.74 20.61
C ARG A 3 3.86 -8.65 20.35
N TYR A 4 3.84 -9.36 19.22
CA TYR A 4 2.70 -10.21 18.83
C TYR A 4 2.44 -11.34 19.85
N ARG A 5 3.50 -12.01 20.31
CA ARG A 5 3.39 -13.10 21.30
C ARG A 5 3.05 -12.62 22.72
N GLY A 6 3.26 -11.33 23.03
CA GLY A 6 2.93 -10.73 24.32
C GLY A 6 1.59 -9.99 24.37
N SER A 7 0.84 -9.98 23.27
CA SER A 7 -0.45 -9.29 23.19
C SER A 7 -1.57 -10.23 23.64
N ALA A 8 -2.46 -9.77 24.52
CA ALA A 8 -3.65 -10.54 24.88
C ALA A 8 -4.51 -10.79 23.63
N ARG A 9 -5.06 -12.01 23.53
CA ARG A 9 -5.89 -12.45 22.39
C ARG A 9 -7.10 -11.53 22.13
N ALA A 10 -7.63 -10.92 23.19
CA ALA A 10 -8.63 -9.87 23.13
C ALA A 10 -8.49 -8.94 24.35
N ARG A 11 -8.67 -7.64 24.13
CA ARG A 11 -8.86 -6.62 25.18
C ARG A 11 -10.04 -5.75 24.79
N THR A 12 -11.12 -5.81 25.56
CA THR A 12 -12.36 -5.06 25.31
C THR A 12 -12.76 -4.28 26.57
N GLY A 13 -13.36 -3.10 26.43
CA GLY A 13 -13.87 -2.30 27.56
C GLY A 13 -12.84 -1.45 28.30
N GLU A 14 -11.56 -1.47 27.90
CA GLU A 14 -10.51 -0.62 28.47
C GLU A 14 -10.59 0.81 27.87
N LEU A 15 -10.77 1.82 28.71
CA LEU A 15 -10.68 3.22 28.29
C LEU A 15 -9.23 3.56 27.99
N ARG A 16 -8.97 4.07 26.77
CA ARG A 16 -7.64 4.57 26.38
C ARG A 16 -7.75 6.00 25.84
N PRO A 17 -6.78 6.87 26.15
CA PRO A 17 -6.71 8.18 25.51
C PRO A 17 -6.66 8.02 23.99
N VAL A 18 -7.39 8.88 23.28
CA VAL A 18 -7.42 8.93 21.80
C VAL A 18 -6.00 8.90 21.20
N PRO A 19 -5.01 9.69 21.69
CA PRO A 19 -3.67 9.63 21.13
C PRO A 19 -2.98 8.27 21.32
N ALA A 20 -3.15 7.64 22.48
CA ALA A 20 -2.57 6.32 22.76
C ALA A 20 -3.20 5.23 21.89
N PHE A 21 -4.46 5.39 21.48
CA PHE A 21 -5.16 4.46 20.61
C PHE A 21 -4.75 4.65 19.14
N PHE A 22 -4.83 5.88 18.61
CA PHE A 22 -4.58 6.16 17.18
C PHE A 22 -3.10 6.31 16.82
N HIS A 23 -2.26 6.70 17.77
CA HIS A 23 -0.83 6.95 17.56
C HIS A 23 0.04 5.95 18.34
N ALA A 24 -0.43 4.71 18.49
CA ALA A 24 0.32 3.64 19.16
C ALA A 24 1.70 3.36 18.51
N SER A 25 1.87 3.71 17.23
CA SER A 25 3.14 3.65 16.50
C SER A 25 4.18 4.65 16.99
N ASP A 26 3.76 5.74 17.62
CA ASP A 26 4.64 6.83 18.03
C ASP A 26 5.37 6.48 19.34
N ALA A 27 4.82 5.53 20.09
CA ALA A 27 5.48 4.89 21.22
C ALA A 27 6.53 3.84 20.80
N LEU A 28 6.70 3.56 19.50
CA LEU A 28 7.75 2.67 19.02
C LEU A 28 9.09 3.42 18.95
N PRO A 29 10.22 2.74 19.22
CA PRO A 29 11.54 3.33 19.03
C PRO A 29 11.73 3.88 17.62
N ASP A 30 12.68 4.80 17.48
CA ASP A 30 13.08 5.30 16.17
C ASP A 30 13.63 4.16 15.30
N VAL A 31 12.87 3.82 14.27
CA VAL A 31 13.22 2.78 13.30
C VAL A 31 13.91 3.33 12.06
N ARG A 32 14.12 4.66 11.95
CA ARG A 32 14.82 5.27 10.80
C ARG A 32 16.20 4.65 10.55
N PRO A 33 17.02 4.34 11.58
CA PRO A 33 18.31 3.69 11.37
C PRO A 33 18.19 2.32 10.68
N LEU A 34 17.07 1.60 10.85
CA LEU A 34 16.85 0.28 10.26
C LEU A 34 16.64 0.32 8.74
N TYR A 35 16.28 1.48 8.17
CA TYR A 35 16.14 1.67 6.72
C TYR A 35 17.46 1.98 6.02
N GLY A 36 18.49 2.38 6.78
CA GLY A 36 19.79 2.79 6.25
C GLY A 36 19.73 4.06 5.39
N ARG A 37 20.86 4.39 4.74
CA ARG A 37 21.01 5.62 3.94
C ARG A 37 20.14 5.67 2.69
N GLY A 38 19.69 4.51 2.20
CA GLY A 38 18.78 4.43 1.04
C GLY A 38 17.35 4.87 1.35
N GLY A 39 16.99 5.04 2.62
CA GLY A 39 15.63 5.35 3.02
C GLY A 39 14.69 4.16 2.88
N LEU A 40 13.39 4.44 2.75
CA LEU A 40 12.33 3.43 2.79
C LEU A 40 11.43 3.50 1.56
N VAL A 41 10.91 2.34 1.17
CA VAL A 41 9.76 2.19 0.29
C VAL A 41 8.57 1.77 1.14
N ARG A 42 7.53 2.61 1.17
CA ARG A 42 6.26 2.29 1.83
C ARG A 42 5.35 1.64 0.80
N TYR A 43 5.28 0.32 0.82
CA TYR A 43 4.46 -0.44 -0.12
C TYR A 43 3.08 -0.71 0.49
N ARG A 44 2.04 -0.15 -0.13
CA ARG A 44 0.65 -0.35 0.31
C ARG A 44 -0.23 -0.79 -0.84
N PHE A 45 -0.96 -1.87 -0.64
CA PHE A 45 -1.96 -2.35 -1.61
C PHE A 45 -3.24 -2.81 -0.90
N THR A 46 -4.30 -2.99 -1.68
CA THR A 46 -5.53 -3.65 -1.27
C THR A 46 -5.91 -4.77 -2.22
N VAL A 47 -6.54 -5.82 -1.69
CA VAL A 47 -7.16 -6.92 -2.44
C VAL A 47 -8.57 -7.15 -1.92
N GLY A 48 -9.46 -7.62 -2.78
CA GLY A 48 -10.86 -7.88 -2.43
C GLY A 48 -11.04 -9.00 -1.40
N TYR A 49 -12.24 -9.09 -0.81
CA TYR A 49 -12.64 -10.28 -0.06
C TYR A 49 -12.58 -11.54 -0.96
N GLY A 50 -12.16 -12.67 -0.40
CA GLY A 50 -11.95 -13.91 -1.16
C GLY A 50 -10.58 -13.99 -1.86
N GLN A 51 -9.78 -12.93 -1.80
CA GLN A 51 -8.42 -12.86 -2.36
C GLN A 51 -7.33 -12.96 -1.28
N GLU A 52 -7.65 -13.50 -0.09
CA GLU A 52 -6.74 -13.63 1.04
C GLU A 52 -5.49 -14.44 0.69
N GLU A 53 -5.60 -15.42 -0.21
CA GLU A 53 -4.43 -16.19 -0.64
C GLU A 53 -3.42 -15.33 -1.42
N THR A 54 -3.86 -14.27 -2.11
CA THR A 54 -2.93 -13.29 -2.70
C THR A 54 -2.14 -12.57 -1.60
N LEU A 55 -2.81 -12.15 -0.51
CA LEU A 55 -2.12 -11.55 0.63
C LEU A 55 -1.11 -12.52 1.26
N HIS A 56 -1.47 -13.80 1.43
CA HIS A 56 -0.55 -14.83 1.91
C HIS A 56 0.67 -15.02 1.00
N ARG A 57 0.47 -15.12 -0.32
CA ARG A 57 1.58 -15.25 -1.28
C ARG A 57 2.51 -14.06 -1.22
N VAL A 58 1.98 -12.83 -1.17
CA VAL A 58 2.80 -11.62 -1.04
C VAL A 58 3.63 -11.64 0.24
N VAL A 59 3.02 -11.96 1.38
CA VAL A 59 3.76 -12.07 2.66
C VAL A 59 4.84 -13.15 2.59
N ARG A 60 4.54 -14.32 2.02
CA ARG A 60 5.53 -15.40 1.83
C ARG A 60 6.68 -14.97 0.93
N ARG A 61 6.42 -14.26 -0.17
CA ARG A 61 7.47 -13.75 -1.08
C ARG A 61 8.36 -12.72 -0.40
N ILE A 62 7.78 -11.78 0.34
CA ILE A 62 8.52 -10.77 1.11
C ILE A 62 9.39 -11.44 2.18
N ALA A 63 8.85 -12.43 2.89
CA ALA A 63 9.60 -13.21 3.87
C ALA A 63 10.73 -14.05 3.23
N ALA A 64 10.47 -14.71 2.10
CA ALA A 64 11.45 -15.51 1.37
C ALA A 64 12.60 -14.66 0.81
N HIS A 65 12.31 -13.43 0.38
CA HIS A 65 13.33 -12.46 -0.03
C HIS A 65 14.12 -11.89 1.16
N ARG A 66 13.72 -12.21 2.40
CA ARG A 66 14.30 -11.67 3.64
C ARG A 66 14.23 -10.14 3.70
N SER A 67 13.18 -9.54 3.14
CA SER A 67 12.93 -8.10 3.30
C SER A 67 12.47 -7.83 4.73
N PRO A 68 13.21 -7.03 5.52
CA PRO A 68 12.73 -6.67 6.84
C PRO A 68 11.54 -5.71 6.70
N ALA A 69 10.34 -6.20 6.98
CA ALA A 69 9.14 -5.37 7.13
C ALA A 69 9.21 -4.65 8.48
N VAL A 70 9.97 -3.56 8.52
CA VAL A 70 10.29 -2.80 9.75
C VAL A 70 9.01 -2.32 10.44
N ARG A 71 8.01 -1.92 9.65
CA ARG A 71 6.63 -1.70 10.08
C ARG A 71 5.68 -2.40 9.11
N ALA A 72 4.59 -2.92 9.67
CA ALA A 72 3.51 -3.52 8.91
C ALA A 72 2.16 -3.15 9.52
N ALA A 73 1.18 -2.85 8.67
CA ALA A 73 -0.20 -2.60 9.07
C ALA A 73 -1.16 -3.41 8.18
N LEU A 74 -2.05 -4.15 8.83
CA LEU A 74 -3.14 -4.87 8.16
C LEU A 74 -4.46 -4.24 8.57
N GLN A 75 -5.30 -3.90 7.60
CA GLN A 75 -6.59 -3.28 7.83
C GLN A 75 -7.66 -3.98 6.99
N ARG A 76 -8.83 -4.22 7.59
CA ARG A 76 -10.04 -4.62 6.88
C ARG A 76 -10.79 -3.37 6.43
N PHE A 77 -11.08 -3.24 5.14
CA PHE A 77 -11.82 -2.12 4.57
C PHE A 77 -13.32 -2.44 4.43
N GLY A 78 -14.14 -1.42 4.65
CA GLY A 78 -15.59 -1.46 4.45
C GLY A 78 -15.96 -1.18 2.99
N ALA A 79 -17.13 -0.55 2.80
CA ALA A 79 -17.61 -0.14 1.48
C ALA A 79 -16.62 0.81 0.77
N ALA A 80 -16.58 0.74 -0.56
CA ALA A 80 -15.81 1.67 -1.40
C ALA A 80 -16.45 3.06 -1.46
N ASP A 81 -15.61 4.06 -1.69
CA ASP A 81 -15.98 5.43 -2.05
C ASP A 81 -16.28 5.54 -3.58
N PRO A 82 -17.20 6.40 -4.03
CA PRO A 82 -17.54 6.57 -5.45
C PRO A 82 -16.45 7.19 -6.33
N GLY A 83 -15.34 7.67 -5.77
CA GLY A 83 -14.26 8.34 -6.49
C GLY A 83 -13.59 7.47 -7.57
N LEU A 84 -13.36 8.07 -8.75
CA LEU A 84 -12.77 7.39 -9.93
C LEU A 84 -11.43 6.72 -9.63
N MET A 85 -10.61 7.37 -8.80
CA MET A 85 -9.26 6.94 -8.42
C MET A 85 -9.20 6.50 -6.95
N SER A 86 -10.32 6.09 -6.35
CA SER A 86 -10.34 5.66 -4.95
C SER A 86 -9.48 4.42 -4.74
N PHE A 87 -8.63 4.49 -3.72
CA PHE A 87 -7.80 3.35 -3.28
C PHE A 87 -8.60 2.36 -2.44
N ALA A 88 -9.49 2.85 -1.57
CA ALA A 88 -10.22 2.01 -0.63
C ALA A 88 -11.28 1.19 -1.37
N ALA A 89 -11.18 -0.14 -1.23
CA ALA A 89 -12.13 -1.10 -1.79
C ALA A 89 -12.49 -2.16 -0.72
N PRO A 90 -13.67 -2.79 -0.78
CA PRO A 90 -14.06 -3.85 0.14
C PRO A 90 -13.04 -4.99 0.12
N GLY A 91 -12.41 -5.26 1.26
CA GLY A 91 -11.39 -6.29 1.36
C GLY A 91 -10.33 -5.99 2.42
N TRP A 92 -9.09 -6.31 2.08
CA TRP A 92 -7.93 -6.18 2.96
C TRP A 92 -6.93 -5.19 2.38
N SER A 93 -6.32 -4.37 3.25
CA SER A 93 -5.19 -3.51 2.93
C SER A 93 -3.98 -3.95 3.74
N LEU A 94 -2.84 -4.13 3.08
CA LEU A 94 -1.55 -4.38 3.71
C LEU A 94 -0.60 -3.23 3.37
N GLU A 95 0.04 -2.67 4.39
CA GLU A 95 1.12 -1.67 4.27
C GLU A 95 2.39 -2.23 4.90
N LEU A 96 3.52 -2.07 4.20
CA LEU A 96 4.85 -2.52 4.61
C LEU A 96 5.86 -1.38 4.42
N ASP A 97 6.68 -1.12 5.44
CA ASP A 97 7.86 -0.27 5.32
C ASP A 97 9.10 -1.15 5.07
N LEU A 98 9.70 -1.01 3.89
CA LEU A 98 10.82 -1.83 3.41
C LEU A 98 12.07 -0.94 3.17
N PRO A 99 13.29 -1.35 3.52
CA PRO A 99 14.49 -0.59 3.19
C PRO A 99 14.68 -0.48 1.67
N ALA A 100 14.77 0.74 1.15
CA ALA A 100 14.79 0.98 -0.29
C ALA A 100 16.05 0.44 -0.99
N ALA A 101 17.17 0.40 -0.28
CA ALA A 101 18.44 -0.12 -0.79
C ALA A 101 18.55 -1.65 -0.77
N LEU A 102 17.48 -2.37 -0.43
CA LEU A 102 17.49 -3.82 -0.41
C LEU A 102 17.67 -4.40 -1.84
N PRO A 103 18.72 -5.19 -2.10
CA PRO A 103 19.00 -5.70 -3.44
C PRO A 103 17.85 -6.53 -4.02
N GLY A 104 17.39 -6.17 -5.21
CA GLY A 104 16.30 -6.90 -5.89
C GLY A 104 14.88 -6.53 -5.42
N LEU A 105 14.73 -5.61 -4.45
CA LEU A 105 13.43 -5.19 -3.95
C LEU A 105 12.52 -4.63 -5.05
N ALA A 106 13.05 -3.82 -5.98
CA ALA A 106 12.27 -3.26 -7.07
C ALA A 106 11.61 -4.35 -7.93
N ARG A 107 12.39 -5.37 -8.35
CA ARG A 107 11.89 -6.51 -9.13
C ARG A 107 10.91 -7.38 -8.33
N LEU A 108 11.15 -7.53 -7.03
CA LEU A 108 10.21 -8.22 -6.14
C LEU A 108 8.86 -7.50 -6.16
N LEU A 109 8.86 -6.18 -5.94
CA LEU A 109 7.65 -5.37 -5.91
C LEU A 109 6.96 -5.29 -7.28
N ASP A 110 7.70 -5.32 -8.40
CA ASP A 110 7.10 -5.43 -9.75
C ASP A 110 6.24 -6.70 -9.87
N GLY A 111 6.78 -7.83 -9.41
CA GLY A 111 6.03 -9.08 -9.44
C GLY A 111 4.92 -9.14 -8.38
N VAL A 112 4.98 -8.35 -7.31
CA VAL A 112 3.87 -8.22 -6.36
C VAL A 112 2.77 -7.35 -6.96
N ASP A 113 3.11 -6.28 -7.68
CA ASP A 113 2.15 -5.44 -8.39
C ASP A 113 1.33 -6.28 -9.38
N GLU A 114 1.98 -7.19 -10.12
CA GLU A 114 1.31 -8.12 -11.02
C GLU A 114 0.31 -9.04 -10.30
N GLU A 115 0.70 -9.64 -9.18
CA GLU A 115 -0.21 -10.49 -8.38
C GLU A 115 -1.40 -9.71 -7.81
N VAL A 116 -1.16 -8.48 -7.35
CA VAL A 116 -2.21 -7.59 -6.84
C VAL A 116 -3.18 -7.23 -7.95
N ALA A 117 -2.70 -6.85 -9.14
CA ALA A 117 -3.56 -6.53 -10.27
C ALA A 117 -4.36 -7.76 -10.73
N ALA A 118 -3.74 -8.94 -10.79
CA ALA A 118 -4.41 -10.19 -11.16
C ALA A 118 -5.54 -10.57 -10.18
N ALA A 119 -5.41 -10.20 -8.90
CA ALA A 119 -6.44 -10.39 -7.88
C ALA A 119 -7.54 -9.29 -7.89
N GLY A 120 -7.54 -8.39 -8.88
CA GLY A 120 -8.44 -7.23 -8.92
C GLY A 120 -8.16 -6.18 -7.85
N GLY A 121 -6.98 -6.27 -7.22
CA GLY A 121 -6.50 -5.34 -6.22
C GLY A 121 -5.85 -4.09 -6.82
N ARG A 122 -5.33 -3.22 -5.96
CA ARG A 122 -4.63 -1.99 -6.38
C ARG A 122 -3.61 -1.52 -5.37
N VAL A 123 -2.57 -0.84 -5.87
CA VAL A 123 -1.56 -0.13 -5.08
C VAL A 123 -2.04 1.27 -4.74
N CYS A 124 -1.75 1.74 -3.53
CA CYS A 124 -2.11 3.08 -3.07
C CYS A 124 -1.23 4.15 -3.72
N LEU A 125 -1.79 4.96 -4.62
CA LEU A 125 -1.03 6.01 -5.32
C LEU A 125 -0.44 7.06 -4.37
N ALA A 126 -1.07 7.30 -3.21
CA ALA A 126 -0.55 8.23 -2.20
C ALA A 126 0.75 7.74 -1.52
N LYS A 127 1.08 6.45 -1.65
CA LYS A 127 2.32 5.83 -1.14
C LYS A 127 3.24 5.34 -2.25
N ASP A 128 2.79 5.37 -3.49
CA ASP A 128 3.53 4.85 -4.64
C ASP A 128 4.55 5.86 -5.18
N SER A 129 5.73 5.33 -5.50
CA SER A 129 6.79 6.05 -6.23
C SER A 129 7.39 5.23 -7.37
N ARG A 130 6.94 3.98 -7.60
CA ARG A 130 7.64 3.00 -8.45
C ARG A 130 6.76 2.16 -9.38
N MET A 131 5.45 2.12 -9.17
CA MET A 131 4.55 1.29 -9.98
C MET A 131 4.74 1.58 -11.48
N ARG A 132 4.82 0.51 -12.28
CA ARG A 132 4.99 0.62 -13.73
C ARG A 132 3.71 1.18 -14.38
N PRO A 133 3.82 2.07 -15.40
CA PRO A 133 2.65 2.67 -16.04
C PRO A 133 1.66 1.65 -16.58
N GLU A 134 2.14 0.52 -17.07
CA GLU A 134 1.32 -0.49 -17.73
C GLU A 134 0.36 -1.19 -16.75
N THR A 135 0.67 -1.19 -15.45
CA THR A 135 -0.14 -1.86 -14.42
C THR A 135 -1.32 -1.01 -13.94
N VAL A 136 -1.26 0.33 -14.09
CA VAL A 136 -2.24 1.24 -13.46
C VAL A 136 -3.67 1.03 -13.97
N ALA A 137 -3.85 0.72 -15.26
CA ALA A 137 -5.16 0.51 -15.85
C ALA A 137 -5.85 -0.76 -15.31
N ALA A 138 -5.07 -1.81 -15.00
CA ALA A 138 -5.60 -3.03 -14.39
C ALA A 138 -6.05 -2.79 -12.93
N MET A 139 -5.33 -1.93 -12.21
CA MET A 139 -5.61 -1.61 -10.80
C MET A 139 -6.71 -0.56 -10.62
N TYR A 140 -6.87 0.35 -11.58
CA TYR A 140 -7.85 1.43 -11.56
C TYR A 140 -8.76 1.36 -12.81
N PRO A 141 -9.82 0.53 -12.80
CA PRO A 141 -10.67 0.31 -13.98
C PRO A 141 -11.36 1.56 -14.53
N ARG A 142 -11.60 2.57 -13.67
CA ARG A 142 -12.22 3.85 -14.04
C ARG A 142 -11.20 4.92 -14.47
N LEU A 143 -9.97 4.51 -14.78
CA LEU A 143 -8.90 5.42 -15.22
C LEU A 143 -9.25 6.14 -16.53
N ALA A 144 -9.95 5.48 -17.46
CA ALA A 144 -10.40 6.12 -18.70
C ALA A 144 -11.36 7.27 -18.41
N GLU A 145 -12.39 7.06 -17.59
CA GLU A 145 -13.31 8.10 -17.12
C GLU A 145 -12.56 9.26 -16.45
N PHE A 146 -11.55 8.95 -15.64
CA PHE A 146 -10.72 9.97 -14.98
C PHE A 146 -9.93 10.82 -15.98
N ARG A 147 -9.30 10.18 -16.98
CA ARG A 147 -8.54 10.87 -18.03
C ARG A 147 -9.45 11.76 -18.89
N GLU A 148 -10.64 11.29 -19.25
CA GLU A 148 -11.63 12.07 -19.99
C GLU A 148 -12.09 13.29 -19.18
N LEU A 149 -12.40 13.09 -17.90
CA LEU A 149 -12.77 14.19 -17.01
C LEU A 149 -11.64 15.22 -16.91
N ARG A 150 -10.40 14.77 -16.76
CA ARG A 150 -9.23 15.65 -16.71
C ARG A 150 -9.03 16.40 -18.02
N ALA A 151 -9.11 15.74 -19.18
CA ALA A 151 -8.95 16.39 -20.48
C ALA A 151 -10.00 17.49 -20.72
N ARG A 152 -11.23 17.29 -20.20
CA ARG A 152 -12.30 18.28 -20.25
C ARG A 152 -12.07 19.47 -19.32
N LEU A 153 -11.54 19.24 -18.12
CA LEU A 153 -11.37 20.27 -17.09
C LEU A 153 -10.01 21.00 -17.18
N ASP A 154 -8.98 20.34 -17.71
CA ASP A 154 -7.62 20.85 -17.86
C ASP A 154 -7.07 20.53 -19.27
N PRO A 155 -7.65 21.11 -20.34
CA PRO A 155 -7.26 20.80 -21.72
C PRO A 155 -5.82 21.23 -22.05
N ALA A 156 -5.27 22.19 -21.31
CA ALA A 156 -3.89 22.66 -21.47
C ALA A 156 -2.88 21.82 -20.65
N GLY A 157 -3.35 20.89 -19.79
CA GLY A 157 -2.49 20.08 -18.93
C GLY A 157 -1.70 20.91 -17.91
N ALA A 158 -2.29 22.00 -17.40
CA ALA A 158 -1.67 22.88 -16.42
C ALA A 158 -1.37 22.15 -15.10
N PHE A 159 -2.24 21.22 -14.67
CA PHE A 159 -2.04 20.45 -13.46
C PHE A 159 -1.28 19.17 -13.77
N ARG A 160 -0.02 19.11 -13.30
CA ARG A 160 0.90 18.02 -13.57
C ARG A 160 1.76 17.72 -12.35
N SER A 161 1.96 16.43 -12.08
CA SER A 161 2.92 15.88 -11.13
C SER A 161 3.79 14.80 -11.78
N ASP A 162 4.88 14.41 -11.11
CA ASP A 162 5.74 13.32 -11.57
C ASP A 162 4.98 11.98 -11.60
N LEU A 163 4.08 11.77 -10.62
CA LEU A 163 3.13 10.65 -10.61
C LEU A 163 2.25 10.65 -11.87
N SER A 164 1.64 11.79 -12.21
CA SER A 164 0.76 11.89 -13.38
C SER A 164 1.52 11.64 -14.69
N ARG A 165 2.78 12.09 -14.80
CA ARG A 165 3.62 11.82 -15.97
C ARG A 165 4.00 10.34 -16.06
N ARG A 166 4.44 9.75 -14.95
CA ARG A 166 4.87 8.34 -14.91
C ARG A 166 3.73 7.38 -15.21
N LEU A 167 2.54 7.63 -14.67
CA LEU A 167 1.38 6.73 -14.80
C LEU A 167 0.43 7.13 -15.94
N GLY A 168 0.74 8.21 -16.66
CA GLY A 168 -0.12 8.77 -17.70
C GLY A 168 -1.53 9.04 -17.19
N LEU A 169 -1.67 9.61 -15.99
CA LEU A 169 -2.97 10.04 -15.48
C LEU A 169 -3.50 11.23 -16.29
#